data_AF-A0A7K4FCA0-F1
#
_entry.id   AF-A0A7K4FCA0-F1
#
_cell.length_a   1.000
_cell.length_b   1.000
_cell.length_c   1.000
_cell.angle_alpha   90.00
_cell.angle_beta   90.00
_cell.angle_gamma   90.00
#
_symmetry.space_group_name_H-M   'P 1'
#
loop_
_entity.id
_entity.type
_entity.pdbx_description
1 polymer ?
#
loop_
_entity_poly.entity_id
_entity_poly.type
_entity_poly.pdbx_seq_one_letter_code
_entity_poly.pdbx_strand_id
1 'polypeptide(L)' 'MKKTCLKCKKDIKEKDLHKIVIYVVQEKFTEHHYEHVECPDKFTV' A
#
# COMPACT_ATOMS: atom_id res chain seq x y z
N MET A 1 11.61 9.90 3.85
CA MET A 1 11.36 8.65 3.10
C MET A 1 10.09 8.84 2.30
N LYS A 2 10.13 8.77 0.97
CA LYS A 2 8.92 8.96 0.13
C LYS A 2 8.10 7.67 0.18
N LYS A 3 6.83 7.77 0.56
CA LYS A 3 5.87 6.67 0.47
C LYS A 3 5.13 6.81 -0.85
N THR A 4 5.05 5.74 -1.63
CA THR A 4 4.33 5.74 -2.92
C THR A 4 3.24 4.69 -2.85
N CYS A 5 2.03 5.08 -3.27
CA CYS A 5 0.89 4.18 -3.30
C CYS A 5 1.10 3.09 -4.35
N LEU A 6 0.98 1.83 -3.95
CA LEU A 6 1.14 0.67 -4.82
C LEU A 6 0.12 0.65 -5.96
N LYS A 7 -1.10 1.16 -5.72
CA LYS A 7 -2.21 1.15 -6.68
C LYS A 7 -2.17 2.29 -7.70
N CYS A 8 -2.11 3.54 -7.26
CA CYS A 8 -2.18 4.70 -8.16
C CYS A 8 -0.81 5.27 -8.56
N LYS A 9 0.28 4.74 -7.99
CA LYS A 9 1.67 5.18 -8.21
C LYS A 9 1.95 6.65 -7.85
N LYS A 10 1.01 7.33 -7.18
CA LYS A 10 1.21 8.68 -6.63
C LYS A 10 1.90 8.63 -5.27
N ASP A 11 2.62 9.69 -4.95
CA ASP A 11 3.18 9.89 -3.61
C ASP A 11 2.06 10.03 -2.56
N ILE A 12 2.29 9.45 -1.39
CA ILE A 12 1.45 9.58 -0.19
C ILE A 12 2.04 10.72 0.64
N LYS A 13 1.27 11.79 0.81
CA LYS A 13 1.64 12.97 1.60
C LYS A 13 1.37 12.72 3.08
N GLU A 14 1.91 13.61 3.91
CA GLU A 14 1.84 13.50 5.38
C GLU A 14 0.39 13.43 5.92
N LYS A 15 -0.55 14.11 5.26
CA LYS A 15 -1.96 14.15 5.66
C LYS A 15 -2.83 13.11 4.94
N ASP A 16 -2.25 12.30 4.07
CA ASP A 16 -3.02 11.34 3.28
C ASP A 16 -3.30 10.08 4.10
N LEU A 17 -4.59 9.70 4.13
CA LEU A 17 -5.01 8.45 4.74
C LEU A 17 -4.54 7.28 3.87
N HIS A 18 -3.75 6.40 4.46
CA HIS A 18 -3.20 5.23 3.77
C HIS A 18 -3.15 4.02 4.69
N LYS A 19 -3.23 2.83 4.08
CA LYS A 19 -3.03 1.56 4.76
C LYS A 19 -1.64 1.00 4.45
N ILE A 20 -1.10 0.26 5.40
CA ILE A 20 0.14 -0.51 5.24
C ILE A 20 -0.25 -1.95 4.92
N VAL A 21 0.24 -2.47 3.81
CA VAL A 21 0.01 -3.85 3.35
C VAL A 21 1.31 -4.62 3.53
N ILE A 22 1.25 -5.71 4.30
CA ILE A 22 2.36 -6.61 4.55
C ILE A 22 1.87 -8.01 4.18
N TYR A 23 2.64 -8.73 3.36
CA TYR A 23 2.36 -10.12 3.04
C TYR A 23 3.14 -11.03 3.98
N VAL A 24 2.59 -12.21 4.24
CA VAL A 24 3.27 -13.26 5.00
C VAL A 24 3.54 -14.42 4.07
N VAL A 25 4.81 -14.76 3.87
CA VAL A 25 5.25 -15.88 3.05
C VAL A 25 6.18 -16.74 3.89
N GLN A 26 5.85 -18.04 4.01
CA GLN A 26 6.65 -18.98 4.83
C GLN A 26 6.91 -18.44 6.25
N GLU A 27 5.87 -17.93 6.90
CA GLU A 27 5.93 -17.36 8.27
C GLU A 27 6.85 -16.13 8.42
N LYS A 28 7.31 -15.55 7.30
CA LYS A 28 8.10 -14.31 7.28
C LYS A 28 7.29 -13.16 6.69
N PHE A 29 7.44 -11.98 7.28
CA PHE A 29 6.86 -10.73 6.75
C PHE A 29 7.67 -10.23 5.55
N THR A 30 6.97 -9.83 4.49
CA THR A 30 7.57 -9.15 3.34
C THR A 30 7.79 -7.66 3.64
N GLU A 31 8.33 -6.93 2.66
CA GLU A 31 8.45 -5.48 2.73
C GLU A 31 7.08 -4.78 2.94
N HIS A 32 7.13 -3.59 3.54
CA HIS A 32 5.95 -2.76 3.76
C HIS A 32 5.54 -2.07 2.46
N HIS A 33 4.33 -2.36 2.01
CA HIS A 33 3.69 -1.64 0.91
C HIS A 33 2.65 -0.65 1.45
N TYR A 34 2.38 0.40 0.69
CA TYR A 34 1.45 1.45 1.09
C TYR A 34 0.37 1.63 0.04
N GLU A 35 -0.87 1.86 0.45
CA GLU A 35 -1.99 2.15 -0.44
C GLU A 35 -2.84 3.29 0.11
N HIS A 36 -3.22 4.25 -0.75
CA HIS A 36 -4.25 5.21 -0.38
C HIS A 36 -5.57 4.48 -0.13
N VAL A 37 -6.31 4.90 0.90
CA VAL A 37 -7.62 4.29 1.23
C VAL A 37 -8.65 4.52 0.11
N GLU A 38 -8.55 5.64 -0.62
CA GLU A 38 -9.43 5.98 -1.75
C GLU A 38 -9.10 5.23 -3.05
N CYS A 39 -7.95 4.53 -3.13
CA CYS A 39 -7.61 3.81 -4.36
C CYS A 39 -8.56 2.63 -4.56
N PRO A 40 -9.25 2.54 -5.70
CA PRO A 40 -10.23 1.49 -5.94
C PRO A 40 -9.56 0.12 -5.82
N ASP A 41 -10.18 -0.77 -5.05
CA ASP A 41 -9.81 -2.18 -5.06
C ASP A 41 -10.19 -2.76 -6.43
N LYS A 42 -9.22 -2.88 -7.34
CA LYS A 42 -9.37 -3.78 -8.47
C LYS A 42 -9.21 -5.21 -7.94
N PHE A 43 -10.26 -5.73 -7.30
CA PHE A 43 -10.39 -7.17 -7.10
C PHE A 43 -10.68 -7.78 -8.48
N THR A 44 -9.64 -8.14 -9.22
CA THR A 44 -9.76 -9.15 -10.26
C THR A 44 -9.46 -10.49 -9.60
N VAL A 45 -10.52 -11.27 -9.39
CA VAL A 45 -10.48 -12.69 -8.99
C VAL A 45 -9.98 -13.52 -10.17
#